data_AF-A0AA85A596-F1
#
_entry.id   AF-A0AA85A596-F1
#
_cell.length_a   1.000
_cell.length_b   1.000
_cell.length_c   1.000
_cell.angle_alpha   90.00
_cell.angle_beta   90.00
_cell.angle_gamma   90.00
#
_symmetry.space_group_name_H-M   'P 1'
#
loop_
_entity.id
_entity.type
_entity.pdbx_description
1 polymer ?
#
loop_
_entity_poly.entity_id
_entity_poly.type
_entity_poly.pdbx_seq_one_letter_code
_entity_poly.pdbx_strand_id
1 'polypeptide(L)' 'PTGLTGLSKAFSRKKRNGVKPSHRSLAHCSVIRKAIQQMEALGMCQKRENG' A
#
# COMPACT_ATOMS: atom_id res chain seq x y z
N PRO A 1 -12.13 -7.84 0.79
CA PRO A 1 -10.82 -7.80 0.09
C PRO A 1 -10.06 -6.51 0.46
N THR A 2 -8.78 -6.60 0.81
CA THR A 2 -7.99 -5.42 1.23
C THR A 2 -7.48 -4.68 -0.01
N GLY A 3 -8.12 -3.57 -0.36
CA GLY A 3 -7.67 -2.73 -1.47
C GLY A 3 -6.42 -1.92 -1.16
N LEU A 4 -5.95 -1.16 -2.15
CA LEU A 4 -4.77 -0.29 -2.06
C LEU A 4 -4.77 0.63 -0.83
N THR A 5 -5.93 1.18 -0.44
CA THR A 5 -6.08 2.04 0.75
C THR A 5 -5.87 1.28 2.06
N GLY A 6 -6.33 0.03 2.14
CA GLY A 6 -6.11 -0.82 3.31
C GLY A 6 -4.64 -1.18 3.45
N LEU A 7 -3.98 -1.51 2.33
CA LEU A 7 -2.56 -1.83 2.30
C LEU A 7 -1.68 -0.61 2.61
N SER A 8 -2.00 0.57 2.05
CA SER A 8 -1.24 1.79 2.33
C SER A 8 -1.30 2.20 3.81
N LYS A 9 -2.44 1.94 4.46
CA LYS A 9 -2.62 2.13 5.92
C LYS A 9 -1.92 1.05 6.73
N ALA A 10 -1.94 -0.21 6.30
CA ALA A 10 -1.25 -1.31 6.98
C ALA A 10 0.27 -1.08 7.01
N PHE A 11 0.86 -0.68 5.88
CA PHE A 11 2.29 -0.39 5.76
C PHE A 11 2.69 1.04 6.18
N SER A 12 1.76 1.84 6.68
CA SER A 12 2.05 3.21 7.10
C SER A 12 2.85 3.29 8.40
N ARG A 13 3.76 4.25 8.47
CA ARG A 13 4.72 4.41 9.57
C ARG A 13 4.79 5.85 10.07
N LYS A 14 5.40 6.04 11.24
CA LYS A 14 5.73 7.35 11.77
C LYS A 14 6.73 8.06 10.85
N LYS A 15 6.39 9.24 10.35
CA LYS A 15 7.26 10.04 9.48
C LYS A 15 8.15 10.96 10.33
N ARG A 16 9.45 10.98 10.02
CA ARG A 16 10.38 11.96 10.59
C ARG A 16 10.24 13.27 9.83
N ASN A 17 9.62 14.27 10.45
CA ASN A 17 9.39 15.59 9.85
C ASN A 17 10.52 16.60 10.13
N GLY A 18 11.52 16.24 10.94
CA GLY A 18 12.59 17.16 11.38
C GLY A 18 12.21 18.05 12.56
N VAL A 19 10.93 18.39 12.71
CA VAL A 19 10.36 19.15 13.84
C VAL A 19 9.20 18.41 14.50
N LYS A 20 8.84 18.78 15.74
CA LYS A 20 7.63 18.27 16.41
C LYS A 20 6.41 19.08 15.95
N PRO A 21 5.23 18.45 15.79
CA PRO A 21 4.92 17.03 15.99
C PRO A 21 5.33 16.10 14.82
N SER A 22 5.43 14.81 15.14
CA SER A 22 5.61 13.74 14.15
C SER A 22 4.29 13.03 13.93
N HIS A 23 3.89 12.87 12.67
CA HIS A 23 2.62 12.24 12.28
C HIS A 23 2.85 10.90 11.57
N ARG A 24 1.80 10.08 11.51
CA ARG A 24 1.80 8.86 10.69
C ARG A 24 1.63 9.23 9.22
N SER A 25 2.46 8.67 8.35
CA SER A 25 2.37 8.85 6.90
C SER A 25 2.04 7.53 6.24
N LEU A 26 1.09 7.55 5.30
CA LEU A 26 0.72 6.39 4.50
C LEU A 26 1.91 5.89 3.67
N ALA A 27 1.93 4.58 3.41
CA ALA A 27 2.89 4.01 2.47
C ALA A 27 2.57 4.44 1.03
N HIS A 28 3.60 4.50 0.19
CA HIS A 28 3.46 5.00 -1.16
C HIS A 28 2.65 4.04 -2.04
N CYS A 29 1.48 4.47 -2.50
CA CYS A 29 0.55 3.64 -3.26
C CYS A 29 1.15 3.09 -4.56
N SER A 30 2.09 3.80 -5.21
CA SER A 30 2.69 3.31 -6.46
C SER A 30 3.58 2.08 -6.25
N VAL A 31 4.27 1.98 -5.10
CA VAL A 31 5.12 0.84 -4.77
C VAL A 31 4.25 -0.40 -4.54
N ILE A 32 3.19 -0.24 -3.75
CA ILE A 32 2.22 -1.30 -3.47
C ILE A 32 1.54 -1.76 -4.77
N ARG A 33 1.13 -0.82 -5.64
CA ARG A 33 0.51 -1.14 -6.93
C ARG A 33 1.43 -1.97 -7.83
N LYS A 34 2.71 -1.58 -7.94
CA LYS A 34 3.70 -2.32 -8.73
C LYS A 34 3.93 -3.72 -8.18
N ALA A 35 4.03 -3.87 -6.86
CA ALA A 35 4.18 -5.18 -6.23
C ALA A 35 2.96 -6.10 -6.50
N ILE A 36 1.74 -5.55 -6.44
CA ILE A 36 0.52 -6.31 -6.78
C ILE A 36 0.55 -6.74 -8.25
N GLN A 37 0.88 -5.83 -9.17
CA GLN A 37 0.98 -6.15 -10.61
C GLN A 37 2.01 -7.26 -10.88
N GLN A 38 3.13 -7.26 -10.15
CA GLN A 38 4.13 -8.34 -10.25
C GLN A 38 3.60 -9.67 -9.70
N MET A 39 2.85 -9.65 -8.59
CA MET A 39 2.21 -10.86 -8.08
C MET A 39 1.12 -11.39 -9.01
N GLU A 40 0.37 -10.51 -9.68
CA GLU A 40 -0.61 -10.88 -10.71
C GLU A 40 0.10 -11.53 -11.92
N ALA A 41 1.22 -10.95 -12.38
CA ALA A 41 2.02 -11.50 -13.47
C ALA A 41 2.63 -12.88 -13.15
N LEU A 42 2.89 -13.16 -11.88
CA LEU A 42 3.36 -14.47 -11.40
C LEU A 42 2.20 -15.47 -11.16
N GLY A 43 0.95 -15.06 -11.40
CA GLY A 43 -0.23 -15.90 -11.18
C GLY A 43 -0.57 -16.12 -9.70
N MET A 44 0.02 -15.35 -8.79
CA MET A 44 -0.19 -15.48 -7.34
C MET A 44 -1.46 -14.78 -6.85
N CYS A 45 -1.96 -13.80 -7.61
CA CYS A 45 -3.22 -13.14 -7.30
C CYS A 45 -3.97 -12.77 -8.59
N GLN A 46 -5.28 -12.61 -8.44
CA GLN A 46 -6.16 -12.17 -9.53
C GLN A 46 -7.05 -11.05 -9.01
N LYS A 47 -7.22 -10.03 -9.84
CA LYS A 47 -8.22 -9.00 -9.58
C LYS A 47 -9.62 -9.62 -9.62
N ARG A 48 -10.38 -9.43 -8.54
CA ARG A 48 -11.81 -9.76 -8.52
C ARG A 48 -12.54 -8.78 -9.44
N GLU A 49 -13.27 -9.29 -10.43
CA GLU A 49 -14.03 -8.44 -11.37
C GLU A 49 -15.28 -7.84 -10.73
N ASN A 50 -15.91 -8.59 -9.82
CA ASN A 50 -17.05 -8.13 -9.04
C ASN A 50 -16.55 -7.76 -7.64
N GLY A 51 -16.73 -6.49 -7.27
CA GLY A 51 -16.34 -5.94 -5.96
C GLY A 51 -16.91 -6.71 -4.80
#